data_AF-A0A319AHC7-F1
#
_entry.id   AF-A0A319AHC7-F1
#
_cell.length_a   1.000
_cell.length_b   1.000
_cell.length_c   1.000
_cell.angle_alpha   90.00
_cell.angle_beta   90.00
_cell.angle_gamma   90.00
#
_symmetry.space_group_name_H-M   'P 1'
#
loop_
_entity.id
_entity.type
_entity.pdbx_description
1 polymer ?
#
loop_
_entity_poly.entity_id
_entity_poly.type
_entity_poly.pdbx_seq_one_letter_code
_entity_poly.pdbx_strand_id
1 'polypeptide(L)'
;MNGSRVVEASREYYEDLEHLRYRCMELLDDYHEPTSFWTLGDPPPPKPEKPQGQIFTDKPYRHWPLVRGVWDPLKHGWPPEGVRLSDAWMYQVFRYMSRNERTTRYWSEFQGDGAIRANRVPMGETFVGVAHGLESYPVFKGWYVLCGGAVAKRYKTWMLSPSSYTRIGGLSNLSSLFFGVVFPQKGQIHIHREELKAHYFEHVMHIGRYPRAVVVGVEQWVACYNDYAIVYNDKFQDLPYRIVCLQQLEPQWTCTPDPNSDRLEIRQGPVVNPTPSRWSFAPVPPDFLVQF
;
A
#
# COMPACT_ATOMS: atom_id res chain seq x y z
N MET A 1 -19.72 -9.34 -6.95
CA MET A 1 -18.96 -8.17 -6.43
C MET A 1 -18.82 -8.34 -4.93
N ASN A 2 -17.66 -8.74 -4.44
CA ASN A 2 -17.34 -8.84 -3.01
C ASN A 2 -15.82 -9.06 -2.91
N GLY A 3 -15.07 -8.09 -2.38
CA GLY A 3 -13.65 -8.33 -2.13
C GLY A 3 -12.79 -7.11 -1.78
N SER A 4 -13.08 -5.90 -2.28
CA SER A 4 -12.39 -4.69 -1.84
C SER A 4 -13.13 -4.09 -0.64
N ARG A 5 -12.45 -4.04 0.52
CA ARG A 5 -12.93 -3.23 1.64
C ARG A 5 -12.91 -1.78 1.19
N VAL A 6 -14.10 -1.20 1.09
CA VAL A 6 -14.30 0.23 0.85
C VAL A 6 -13.82 0.95 2.12
N VAL A 7 -13.06 2.02 1.98
CA VAL A 7 -12.84 2.93 3.10
C VAL A 7 -14.23 3.48 3.46
N GLU A 8 -14.66 3.31 4.69
CA GLU A 8 -15.99 3.75 5.14
C GLU A 8 -15.82 4.97 6.04
N ALA A 9 -16.59 6.02 5.80
CA ALA A 9 -16.65 7.17 6.71
C ALA A 9 -17.59 6.89 7.88
N SER A 10 -17.36 5.78 8.60
CA SER A 10 -18.10 5.38 9.79
C SER A 10 -17.25 5.59 11.04
N ARG A 11 -17.92 5.78 12.19
CA ARG A 11 -17.24 5.96 13.47
C ARG A 11 -16.37 4.75 13.81
N GLU A 12 -16.88 3.53 13.59
CA GLU A 12 -16.15 2.30 13.87
C GLU A 12 -14.84 2.24 13.06
N TYR A 13 -14.88 2.65 11.79
CA TYR A 13 -13.69 2.63 10.95
C TYR A 13 -12.63 3.65 11.40
N TYR A 14 -13.04 4.83 11.87
CA TYR A 14 -12.11 5.80 12.46
C TYR A 14 -11.45 5.25 13.75
N GLU A 15 -12.23 4.61 14.62
CA GLU A 15 -11.72 4.00 15.85
C GLU A 15 -10.72 2.87 15.53
N ASP A 16 -11.03 2.01 14.57
CA ASP A 16 -10.15 0.94 14.08
C ASP A 16 -8.84 1.49 13.49
N LEU A 17 -8.92 2.53 12.64
CA LEU A 17 -7.75 3.18 12.07
C LEU A 17 -6.85 3.79 13.15
N GLU A 18 -7.44 4.37 14.20
CA GLU A 18 -6.66 4.95 15.28
C GLU A 18 -5.96 3.89 16.12
N HIS A 19 -6.62 2.76 16.40
CA HIS A 19 -5.96 1.60 17.01
C HIS A 19 -4.79 1.08 16.15
N LEU A 20 -4.96 1.02 14.84
CA LEU A 20 -3.88 0.64 13.91
C LEU A 20 -2.78 1.68 13.84
N ARG A 21 -3.08 2.97 13.99
CA ARG A 21 -2.10 4.05 14.08
C ARG A 21 -1.23 3.90 15.32
N TYR A 22 -1.80 3.61 16.48
CA TYR A 22 -1.02 3.29 17.68
C TYR A 22 -0.10 2.09 17.44
N ARG A 23 -0.60 1.04 16.76
CA ARG A 23 0.24 -0.10 16.39
C ARG A 23 1.40 0.28 15.47
N CYS A 24 1.15 1.17 14.50
CA CYS A 24 2.19 1.71 13.64
C CYS A 24 3.24 2.49 14.47
N MET A 25 2.82 3.28 15.45
CA MET A 25 3.73 3.99 16.35
C MET A 25 4.62 3.04 17.15
N GLU A 26 4.05 2.00 17.77
CA GLU A 26 4.83 0.98 18.49
C GLU A 26 5.87 0.30 17.58
N LEU A 27 5.48 -0.03 16.35
CA LEU A 27 6.41 -0.64 15.39
C LEU A 27 7.53 0.31 15.01
N LEU A 28 7.26 1.62 14.89
CA LEU A 28 8.27 2.63 14.63
C LEU A 28 9.23 2.81 15.81
N ASP A 29 8.75 2.74 17.05
CA ASP A 29 9.59 2.87 18.24
C ASP A 29 10.59 1.71 18.34
N ASP A 30 10.17 0.51 17.95
CA ASP A 30 11.03 -0.67 17.86
C ASP A 30 11.86 -0.74 16.57
N TYR A 31 11.62 0.16 15.60
CA TYR A 31 12.23 0.11 14.28
C TYR A 31 13.60 0.78 14.25
N HIS A 32 14.56 0.08 13.67
CA HIS A 32 15.86 0.66 13.34
C HIS A 32 16.01 0.63 11.83
N GLU A 33 16.15 1.81 11.24
CA GLU A 33 16.42 1.93 9.82
C GLU A 33 17.77 1.29 9.48
N PRO A 34 17.86 0.50 8.40
CA PRO A 34 19.12 -0.05 7.94
C PRO A 34 20.18 1.04 7.76
N THR A 35 21.35 0.85 8.36
CA THR A 35 22.45 1.82 8.33
C THR A 35 23.36 1.66 7.11
N SER A 36 23.25 0.53 6.41
CA SER A 36 23.97 0.22 5.18
C SER A 36 23.00 0.12 4.00
N PHE A 37 23.54 0.30 2.80
CA PHE A 37 22.78 0.29 1.56
C PHE A 37 23.42 -0.65 0.55
N TRP A 38 22.59 -1.19 -0.35
CA TRP A 38 23.04 -1.95 -1.50
C TRP A 38 22.43 -1.32 -2.75
N THR A 39 23.23 -1.12 -3.79
CA THR A 39 22.77 -0.61 -5.08
C THR A 39 23.27 -1.47 -6.24
N LEU A 40 22.74 -1.22 -7.44
CA LEU A 40 23.08 -1.99 -8.62
C LEU A 40 24.58 -1.84 -8.93
N GLY A 41 25.28 -2.98 -9.02
CA GLY A 41 26.72 -3.04 -9.25
C GLY A 41 27.55 -3.33 -7.99
N ASP A 42 26.97 -3.18 -6.79
CA ASP A 42 27.60 -3.63 -5.57
C ASP A 42 27.70 -5.16 -5.53
N PRO A 43 28.75 -5.73 -4.90
CA PRO A 43 28.82 -7.17 -4.70
C PRO A 43 27.62 -7.65 -3.86
N PRO A 44 27.09 -8.86 -4.13
CA PRO A 44 25.99 -9.40 -3.33
C PRO A 44 26.44 -9.61 -1.88
N PRO A 45 25.57 -9.36 -0.89
CA PRO A 45 25.87 -9.69 0.50
C PRO A 45 26.03 -11.21 0.67
N PRO A 46 26.67 -11.66 1.76
CA PRO A 46 26.75 -13.08 2.08
C PRO A 46 25.37 -13.73 2.07
N LYS A 47 25.26 -14.91 1.48
CA LYS A 47 23.98 -15.61 1.39
C LYS A 47 23.43 -15.85 2.80
N PRO A 48 22.25 -15.33 3.13
CA PRO A 48 21.71 -15.46 4.46
C PRO A 48 21.20 -16.88 4.73
N GLU A 49 21.40 -17.34 5.96
CA GLU A 49 20.80 -18.59 6.43
C GLU A 49 19.31 -18.37 6.75
N LYS A 50 18.46 -19.28 6.28
CA LYS A 50 17.03 -19.26 6.61
C LYS A 50 16.87 -19.72 8.07
N PRO A 51 16.25 -18.92 8.95
CA PRO A 51 15.99 -19.38 10.31
C PRO A 51 15.10 -20.61 10.28
N GLN A 52 15.55 -21.71 10.89
CA GLN A 52 14.77 -22.92 11.05
C GLN A 52 13.95 -22.83 12.36
N GLY A 53 12.63 -23.01 12.28
CA GLY A 53 11.77 -23.20 13.45
C GLY A 53 11.60 -22.02 14.42
N GLN A 54 12.14 -20.83 14.13
CA GLN A 54 12.01 -19.66 15.00
C GLN A 54 10.76 -18.81 14.70
N ILE A 55 10.23 -18.18 15.76
CA ILE A 55 9.29 -17.06 15.63
C ILE A 55 10.02 -15.94 14.91
N PHE A 56 9.61 -15.67 13.68
CA PHE A 56 10.26 -14.67 12.84
C PHE A 56 9.95 -13.25 13.37
N THR A 57 10.87 -12.69 14.15
CA THR A 57 10.92 -11.26 14.47
C THR A 57 11.77 -10.53 13.41
N ASP A 58 11.68 -9.20 13.32
CA ASP A 58 12.52 -8.40 12.38
C ASP A 58 13.98 -8.28 12.85
N LYS A 59 14.25 -8.54 14.13
CA LYS A 59 15.57 -8.39 14.78
C LYS A 59 16.73 -9.06 14.02
N PRO A 60 16.60 -10.29 13.49
CA PRO A 60 17.69 -10.95 12.78
C PRO A 60 18.10 -10.26 11.48
N TYR A 61 17.26 -9.38 10.92
CA TYR A 61 17.48 -8.79 9.59
C TYR A 61 17.80 -7.30 9.64
N ARG A 62 17.89 -6.70 10.85
CA ARG A 62 18.13 -5.25 11.01
C ARG A 62 19.46 -4.77 10.43
N HIS A 63 20.45 -5.65 10.35
CA HIS A 63 21.78 -5.34 9.83
C HIS A 63 21.89 -5.51 8.30
N TRP A 64 20.84 -6.01 7.65
CA TRP A 64 20.85 -6.22 6.20
C TRP A 64 20.76 -4.86 5.49
N PRO A 65 21.54 -4.64 4.42
CA PRO A 65 21.52 -3.37 3.71
C PRO A 65 20.17 -3.12 3.03
N LEU A 66 19.71 -1.87 3.05
CA LEU A 66 18.52 -1.46 2.31
C LEU A 66 18.86 -1.22 0.83
N VAL A 67 18.07 -1.80 -0.06
CA VAL A 67 18.24 -1.57 -1.50
C VAL A 67 17.90 -0.12 -1.85
N ARG A 68 18.83 0.57 -2.52
CA ARG A 68 18.66 1.94 -3.03
C ARG A 68 18.63 2.00 -4.55
N GLY A 69 17.77 2.89 -5.05
CA GLY A 69 17.47 3.01 -6.46
C GLY A 69 16.50 1.93 -6.92
N VAL A 70 15.92 2.18 -8.09
CA VAL A 70 14.98 1.28 -8.74
C VAL A 70 15.39 1.13 -10.20
N TRP A 71 15.39 -0.10 -10.69
CA TRP A 71 15.69 -0.43 -12.08
C TRP A 71 14.72 -1.50 -12.58
N ASP A 72 14.74 -1.74 -13.88
CA ASP A 72 14.00 -2.85 -14.49
C ASP A 72 14.64 -4.19 -14.08
N PRO A 73 13.96 -5.01 -13.25
CA PRO A 73 14.51 -6.27 -12.77
C PRO A 73 14.62 -7.34 -13.87
N LEU A 74 13.88 -7.20 -14.98
CA LEU A 74 13.97 -8.12 -16.12
C LEU A 74 15.24 -7.87 -16.94
N LYS A 75 15.71 -6.62 -16.96
CA LYS A 75 16.93 -6.22 -17.68
C LYS A 75 18.19 -6.33 -16.83
N HIS A 76 18.13 -5.88 -15.57
CA HIS A 76 19.31 -5.75 -14.71
C HIS A 76 19.33 -6.77 -13.56
N GLY A 77 18.34 -7.65 -13.48
CA GLY A 77 18.21 -8.62 -12.42
C GLY A 77 17.56 -8.05 -11.16
N TRP A 78 17.20 -8.96 -10.26
CA TRP A 78 16.59 -8.65 -8.98
C TRP A 78 17.66 -8.32 -7.93
N PRO A 79 17.35 -7.49 -6.90
CA PRO A 79 18.22 -7.34 -5.75
C PRO A 79 18.54 -8.72 -5.13
N PRO A 80 19.78 -8.95 -4.69
CA PRO A 80 20.19 -10.26 -4.17
C PRO A 80 19.45 -10.61 -2.87
N GLU A 81 19.48 -11.89 -2.48
CA GLU A 81 19.08 -12.30 -1.13
C GLU A 81 19.97 -11.63 -0.08
N GLY A 82 19.50 -11.44 1.15
CA GLY A 82 20.31 -10.83 2.22
C GLY A 82 20.23 -9.30 2.27
N VAL A 83 19.26 -8.71 1.58
CA VAL A 83 18.98 -7.26 1.58
C VAL A 83 17.58 -6.98 2.14
N ARG A 84 17.35 -5.75 2.62
CA ARG A 84 16.03 -5.20 2.92
C ARG A 84 15.46 -4.52 1.68
N LEU A 85 14.18 -4.68 1.43
CA LEU A 85 13.51 -4.08 0.27
C LEU A 85 12.87 -2.75 0.64
N SER A 86 13.14 -1.71 -0.15
CA SER A 86 12.34 -0.49 -0.12
C SER A 86 10.91 -0.79 -0.58
N ASP A 87 9.97 0.09 -0.26
CA ASP A 87 8.59 -0.04 -0.71
C ASP A 87 8.47 -0.05 -2.24
N ALA A 88 9.36 0.65 -2.94
CA ALA A 88 9.44 0.59 -4.38
C ALA A 88 9.81 -0.82 -4.89
N TRP A 89 10.74 -1.50 -4.21
CA TRP A 89 11.06 -2.89 -4.52
C TRP A 89 9.97 -3.87 -4.09
N MET A 90 9.27 -3.60 -2.98
CA MET A 90 8.10 -4.39 -2.59
C MET A 90 7.02 -4.34 -3.68
N TYR A 91 6.77 -3.16 -4.25
CA TYR A 91 5.87 -2.98 -5.38
C TYR A 91 6.27 -3.86 -6.57
N GLN A 92 7.54 -3.79 -7.01
CA GLN A 92 8.05 -4.61 -8.11
C GLN A 92 7.94 -6.12 -7.83
N VAL A 93 8.26 -6.54 -6.60
CA VAL A 93 8.15 -7.95 -6.19
C VAL A 93 6.71 -8.43 -6.26
N PHE A 94 5.73 -7.63 -5.84
CA PHE A 94 4.32 -8.01 -5.95
C PHE A 94 3.84 -8.09 -7.39
N ARG A 95 4.37 -7.22 -8.26
CA ARG A 95 4.01 -7.17 -9.66
C ARG A 95 4.56 -8.36 -10.45
N TYR A 96 5.82 -8.72 -10.28
CA TYR A 96 6.48 -9.68 -11.16
C TYR A 96 6.84 -11.02 -10.51
N MET A 97 6.89 -11.14 -9.19
CA MET A 97 7.23 -12.41 -8.54
C MET A 97 6.01 -13.22 -8.09
N SER A 98 6.09 -14.52 -8.31
CA SER A 98 5.15 -15.47 -7.71
C SER A 98 5.30 -15.50 -6.18
N ARG A 99 4.24 -15.92 -5.48
CA ARG A 99 4.25 -16.11 -4.02
C ARG A 99 5.48 -16.88 -3.54
N ASN A 100 5.81 -18.00 -4.19
CA ASN A 100 6.91 -18.87 -3.76
C ASN A 100 8.28 -18.20 -3.94
N GLU A 101 8.46 -17.40 -4.99
CA GLU A 101 9.72 -16.67 -5.21
C GLU A 101 9.94 -15.61 -4.14
N ARG A 102 8.93 -14.80 -3.80
CA ARG A 102 9.03 -13.77 -2.75
C ARG A 102 9.38 -14.39 -1.40
N THR A 103 8.69 -15.45 -1.01
CA THR A 103 8.95 -16.14 0.27
C THR A 103 10.30 -16.84 0.28
N THR A 104 10.80 -17.26 -0.88
CA THR A 104 12.08 -17.95 -0.97
C THR A 104 13.26 -17.01 -0.99
N ARG A 105 13.16 -15.84 -1.63
CA ARG A 105 14.26 -14.87 -1.81
C ARG A 105 14.30 -13.78 -0.74
N TYR A 106 13.13 -13.31 -0.32
CA TYR A 106 12.99 -12.14 0.56
C TYR A 106 12.16 -12.47 1.81
N TRP A 107 12.46 -13.61 2.45
CA TRP A 107 11.74 -14.07 3.64
C TRP A 107 11.84 -13.11 4.84
N SER A 108 12.77 -12.16 4.84
CA SER A 108 12.85 -11.05 5.79
C SER A 108 11.66 -10.10 5.67
N GLU A 109 11.04 -9.97 4.50
CA GLU A 109 9.92 -9.07 4.22
C GLU A 109 8.56 -9.79 4.19
N PHE A 110 8.56 -11.08 3.86
CA PHE A 110 7.36 -11.88 3.63
C PHE A 110 7.15 -13.00 4.66
N GLN A 111 5.87 -13.27 4.96
CA GLN A 111 5.45 -14.47 5.70
C GLN A 111 5.47 -15.71 4.79
N GLY A 112 5.34 -16.93 5.34
CA GLY A 112 5.28 -18.16 4.53
C GLY A 112 4.09 -18.23 3.55
N ASP A 113 3.06 -17.40 3.76
CA ASP A 113 1.95 -17.22 2.83
C ASP A 113 2.21 -16.17 1.72
N GLY A 114 3.39 -15.56 1.73
CA GLY A 114 3.81 -14.50 0.82
C GLY A 114 3.11 -13.17 1.05
N ALA A 115 2.39 -12.98 2.16
CA ALA A 115 1.95 -11.67 2.59
C ALA A 115 3.11 -10.86 3.18
N ILE A 116 3.01 -9.52 3.16
CA ILE A 116 3.92 -8.66 3.92
C ILE A 116 3.86 -9.06 5.39
N ARG A 117 5.01 -9.09 6.06
CA ARG A 117 5.04 -9.28 7.51
C ARG A 117 4.32 -8.14 8.22
N ALA A 118 3.44 -8.48 9.15
CA ALA A 118 2.65 -7.50 9.89
C ALA A 118 3.50 -6.54 10.73
N ASN A 119 4.73 -6.90 11.09
CA ASN A 119 5.67 -6.05 11.81
C ASN A 119 6.62 -5.26 10.89
N ARG A 120 6.46 -5.33 9.56
CA ARG A 120 7.29 -4.55 8.64
C ARG A 120 6.90 -3.08 8.72
N VAL A 121 7.90 -2.23 8.96
CA VAL A 121 7.78 -0.78 8.79
C VAL A 121 8.14 -0.40 7.34
N PRO A 122 7.34 0.43 6.66
CA PRO A 122 7.68 0.97 5.35
C PRO A 122 9.07 1.61 5.33
N MET A 123 9.82 1.42 4.24
CA MET A 123 11.20 1.90 4.18
C MET A 123 11.63 2.30 2.78
N GLY A 124 12.64 3.17 2.72
CA GLY A 124 13.18 3.69 1.46
C GLY A 124 12.15 4.44 0.62
N GLU A 125 12.43 4.48 -0.68
CA GLU A 125 11.58 5.09 -1.70
C GLU A 125 10.35 4.22 -1.98
N THR A 126 9.31 4.83 -2.57
CA THR A 126 8.11 4.13 -3.03
C THR A 126 7.70 4.56 -4.45
N PHE A 127 6.85 3.76 -5.08
CA PHE A 127 6.09 4.15 -6.26
C PHE A 127 4.80 4.86 -5.86
N VAL A 128 4.37 5.79 -6.71
CA VAL A 128 2.98 6.24 -6.75
C VAL A 128 2.36 5.86 -8.08
N GLY A 129 1.14 5.35 -8.03
CA GLY A 129 0.33 5.13 -9.22
C GLY A 129 -0.39 6.41 -9.57
N VAL A 130 -0.28 6.81 -10.83
CA VAL A 130 -0.94 7.97 -11.40
C VAL A 130 -2.07 7.47 -12.29
N ALA A 131 -3.30 7.83 -11.95
CA ALA A 131 -4.46 7.60 -12.81
C ALA A 131 -5.42 8.77 -12.69
N HIS A 132 -6.01 9.19 -13.82
CA HIS A 132 -6.95 10.32 -13.86
C HIS A 132 -6.40 11.62 -13.26
N GLY A 133 -5.09 11.88 -13.40
CA GLY A 133 -4.45 13.06 -12.81
C GLY A 133 -4.31 13.00 -11.29
N LEU A 134 -4.67 11.88 -10.65
CA LEU A 134 -4.50 11.65 -9.23
C LEU A 134 -3.33 10.70 -8.97
N GLU A 135 -2.51 11.05 -7.99
CA GLU A 135 -1.46 10.18 -7.47
C GLU A 135 -1.98 9.43 -6.25
N SER A 136 -1.73 8.13 -6.17
CA SER A 136 -2.07 7.34 -5.00
C SER A 136 -0.98 6.34 -4.66
N TYR A 137 -0.84 6.03 -3.37
CA TYR A 137 0.07 4.98 -2.94
C TYR A 137 -0.53 3.59 -3.27
N PRO A 138 0.30 2.63 -3.70
CA PRO A 138 -0.12 1.25 -3.80
C PRO A 138 -0.49 0.71 -2.41
N VAL A 139 -1.64 0.07 -2.30
CA VAL A 139 -2.11 -0.59 -1.08
C VAL A 139 -2.15 -2.09 -1.31
N PHE A 140 -1.27 -2.83 -0.65
CA PHE A 140 -1.25 -4.28 -0.72
C PHE A 140 -2.46 -4.86 0.01
N LYS A 141 -3.25 -5.65 -0.72
CA LYS A 141 -4.45 -6.34 -0.20
C LYS A 141 -5.42 -5.44 0.58
N GLY A 142 -5.43 -4.13 0.29
CA GLY A 142 -6.30 -3.16 0.95
C GLY A 142 -5.96 -2.87 2.42
N TRP A 143 -4.84 -3.36 2.96
CA TRP A 143 -4.50 -3.18 4.37
C TRP A 143 -3.13 -2.56 4.63
N TYR A 144 -2.16 -2.69 3.72
CA TYR A 144 -0.80 -2.18 3.93
C TYR A 144 -0.44 -1.19 2.83
N VAL A 145 -0.21 0.07 3.21
CA VAL A 145 0.19 1.13 2.28
C VAL A 145 1.69 1.05 2.03
N LEU A 146 2.08 0.94 0.76
CA LEU A 146 3.46 1.06 0.33
C LEU A 146 3.82 2.55 0.18
N CYS A 147 3.97 3.26 1.30
CA CYS A 147 4.18 4.70 1.31
C CYS A 147 5.65 5.13 1.43
N GLY A 148 6.56 4.19 1.66
CA GLY A 148 7.98 4.49 1.89
C GLY A 148 8.28 5.04 3.29
N GLY A 149 9.56 5.09 3.63
CA GLY A 149 10.00 5.32 5.01
C GLY A 149 9.72 6.73 5.52
N ALA A 150 9.94 7.76 4.69
CA ALA A 150 9.72 9.14 5.08
C ALA A 150 8.24 9.42 5.42
N VAL A 151 7.33 8.87 4.61
CA VAL A 151 5.88 9.05 4.75
C VAL A 151 5.36 8.27 5.96
N ALA A 152 5.82 7.03 6.15
CA ALA A 152 5.44 6.23 7.31
C ALA A 152 5.87 6.86 8.63
N LYS A 153 7.10 7.37 8.74
CA LYS A 153 7.59 8.08 9.93
C LYS A 153 6.77 9.33 10.24
N ARG A 154 6.34 10.04 9.18
CA ARG A 154 5.60 11.29 9.29
C ARG A 154 4.15 11.09 9.72
N TYR A 155 3.41 10.25 8.99
CA TYR A 155 1.98 10.10 9.18
C TYR A 155 1.59 8.93 10.08
N LYS A 156 2.47 7.94 10.25
CA LYS A 156 2.27 6.79 11.15
C LYS A 156 0.99 6.00 10.90
N THR A 157 0.45 6.05 9.68
CA THR A 157 -0.81 5.41 9.27
C THR A 157 -0.62 4.65 7.97
N TRP A 158 0.12 3.54 8.00
CA TRP A 158 0.27 2.65 6.82
C TRP A 158 -0.51 1.34 6.94
N MET A 159 -1.10 1.05 8.09
CA MET A 159 -2.03 -0.07 8.27
C MET A 159 -3.47 0.44 8.25
N LEU A 160 -4.26 -0.06 7.29
CA LEU A 160 -5.66 0.37 7.09
C LEU A 160 -6.69 -0.62 7.62
N SER A 161 -6.25 -1.86 7.89
CA SER A 161 -7.06 -2.94 8.41
C SER A 161 -6.14 -3.96 9.09
N PRO A 162 -6.60 -4.72 10.10
CA PRO A 162 -5.81 -5.81 10.64
C PRO A 162 -5.53 -6.87 9.58
N SER A 163 -4.31 -7.41 9.57
CA SER A 163 -3.86 -8.37 8.54
C SER A 163 -4.68 -9.66 8.54
N SER A 164 -5.28 -10.03 9.68
CA SER A 164 -6.16 -11.19 9.84
C SER A 164 -7.41 -11.11 8.96
N TYR A 165 -7.97 -9.92 8.76
CA TYR A 165 -9.17 -9.76 7.93
C TYR A 165 -8.93 -10.04 6.46
N THR A 166 -7.68 -9.94 5.99
CA THR A 166 -7.33 -10.32 4.61
C THR A 166 -7.36 -11.83 4.34
N ARG A 167 -7.51 -12.66 5.40
CA ARG A 167 -7.64 -14.11 5.29
C ARG A 167 -9.10 -14.59 5.20
N ILE A 168 -10.08 -13.74 5.53
CA ILE A 168 -11.47 -14.17 5.76
C ILE A 168 -12.31 -14.22 4.46
N GLY A 169 -11.92 -13.51 3.41
CA GLY A 169 -12.54 -13.63 2.08
C GLY A 169 -11.80 -14.62 1.20
N GLY A 170 -12.23 -15.89 1.19
CA GLY A 170 -11.58 -17.04 0.51
C GLY A 170 -11.35 -16.97 -1.01
N LEU A 171 -11.42 -15.79 -1.63
CA LEU A 171 -11.20 -15.55 -3.06
C LEU A 171 -10.34 -14.30 -3.36
N SER A 172 -9.76 -13.63 -2.36
CA SER A 172 -8.87 -12.49 -2.63
C SER A 172 -7.54 -12.99 -3.25
N ASN A 173 -7.35 -12.71 -4.54
CA ASN A 173 -6.15 -13.05 -5.29
C ASN A 173 -4.88 -12.62 -4.51
N LEU A 174 -3.90 -13.51 -4.46
CA LEU A 174 -2.77 -13.51 -3.51
C LEU A 174 -1.69 -12.44 -3.76
N SER A 175 -1.98 -11.38 -4.52
CA SER A 175 -1.04 -10.30 -4.88
C SER A 175 -1.73 -9.05 -5.43
N SER A 176 -2.93 -8.71 -4.95
CA SER A 176 -3.60 -7.48 -5.41
C SER A 176 -2.96 -6.24 -4.80
N LEU A 177 -2.55 -5.32 -5.68
CA LEU A 177 -2.15 -3.96 -5.35
C LEU A 177 -3.29 -3.04 -5.73
N PHE A 178 -3.73 -2.23 -4.79
CA PHE A 178 -4.87 -1.35 -4.95
C PHE A 178 -4.41 0.11 -5.03
N PHE A 179 -4.96 0.85 -5.98
CA PHE A 179 -4.72 2.28 -6.17
C PHE A 179 -6.04 3.05 -6.01
N GLY A 180 -5.93 4.32 -5.63
CA GLY A 180 -7.09 5.18 -5.37
C GLY A 180 -7.66 5.07 -3.95
N VAL A 181 -6.96 4.42 -3.02
CA VAL A 181 -7.39 4.26 -1.61
C VAL A 181 -6.71 5.25 -0.68
N VAL A 182 -5.41 5.49 -0.88
CA VAL A 182 -4.61 6.38 -0.06
C VAL A 182 -3.84 7.36 -0.93
N PHE A 183 -4.00 8.65 -0.66
CA PHE A 183 -3.43 9.73 -1.45
C PHE A 183 -2.31 10.42 -0.67
N PRO A 184 -1.19 10.76 -1.34
CA PRO A 184 -0.17 11.60 -0.75
C PRO A 184 -0.72 13.00 -0.47
N GLN A 185 0.01 13.76 0.33
CA GLN A 185 -0.27 15.17 0.48
C GLN A 185 0.02 15.91 -0.83
N LYS A 186 -0.84 16.88 -1.16
CA LYS A 186 -0.65 17.73 -2.35
C LYS A 186 0.73 18.40 -2.34
N GLY A 187 1.44 18.28 -3.47
CA GLY A 187 2.77 18.87 -3.67
C GLY A 187 3.93 18.01 -3.16
N GLN A 188 3.67 16.81 -2.65
CA GLN A 188 4.73 15.86 -2.35
C GLN A 188 5.40 15.40 -3.65
N ILE A 189 6.74 15.41 -3.68
CA ILE A 189 7.51 15.00 -4.86
C ILE A 189 7.78 13.50 -4.75
N HIS A 190 7.38 12.76 -5.78
CA HIS A 190 7.64 11.34 -5.93
C HIS A 190 8.55 11.10 -7.13
N ILE A 191 9.68 10.43 -6.88
CA ILE A 191 10.68 10.13 -7.92
C ILE A 191 10.16 9.04 -8.86
N HIS A 192 9.52 8.01 -8.29
CA HIS A 192 9.01 6.86 -9.03
C HIS A 192 7.50 6.99 -9.21
N ARG A 193 7.09 7.28 -10.44
CA ARG A 193 5.69 7.47 -10.82
C ARG A 193 5.36 6.47 -11.92
N GLU A 194 4.23 5.81 -11.78
CA GLU A 194 3.74 4.87 -12.79
C GLU A 194 2.35 5.30 -13.26
N GLU A 195 2.24 5.61 -14.55
CA GLU A 195 0.95 5.88 -15.18
C GLU A 195 0.20 4.56 -15.34
N LEU A 196 -0.90 4.41 -14.61
CA LEU A 196 -1.75 3.25 -14.68
C LEU A 196 -2.58 3.31 -15.96
N LYS A 197 -2.29 2.40 -16.88
CA LYS A 197 -3.09 2.18 -18.09
C LYS A 197 -4.31 1.32 -17.75
N ALA A 198 -5.30 1.32 -18.64
CA ALA A 198 -6.55 0.59 -18.52
C ALA A 198 -6.27 -0.84 -18.08
N HIS A 199 -6.85 -1.23 -16.96
CA HIS A 199 -6.59 -2.49 -16.30
C HIS A 199 -7.43 -3.59 -16.97
N TYR A 200 -7.07 -3.93 -18.20
CA TYR A 200 -7.59 -5.15 -18.82
C TYR A 200 -6.79 -6.35 -18.35
N PHE A 201 -7.49 -7.31 -17.77
CA PHE A 201 -7.02 -8.67 -17.57
C PHE A 201 -6.64 -9.25 -18.92
N GLU A 202 -5.35 -9.43 -19.20
CA GLU A 202 -4.87 -10.56 -20.01
C GLU A 202 -3.35 -10.65 -19.99
N HIS A 203 -2.82 -11.50 -19.13
CA HIS A 203 -1.54 -12.15 -19.42
C HIS A 203 -1.67 -13.65 -19.16
N VAL A 204 -1.97 -14.38 -20.24
CA VAL A 204 -1.83 -15.84 -20.28
C VAL A 204 -0.35 -16.14 -20.49
N MET A 205 0.37 -16.41 -19.40
CA MET A 205 1.70 -17.02 -19.51
C MET A 205 1.53 -18.46 -19.99
N HIS A 206 2.02 -18.77 -21.19
CA HIS A 206 2.09 -20.14 -21.69
C HIS A 206 3.24 -20.89 -21.01
N ILE A 207 2.95 -21.58 -19.90
CA ILE A 207 3.89 -22.52 -19.30
C ILE A 207 3.49 -23.94 -19.71
N GLY A 208 4.06 -24.43 -20.82
CA GLY A 208 3.88 -25.80 -21.32
C GLY A 208 2.69 -26.01 -22.27
N ARG A 209 2.35 -27.28 -22.56
CA ARG A 209 1.27 -27.68 -23.51
C ARG A 209 -0.15 -27.39 -23.01
N TYR A 210 -0.31 -26.93 -21.78
CA TYR A 210 -1.60 -26.58 -21.21
C TYR A 210 -1.54 -25.14 -20.69
N PRO A 211 -2.39 -24.22 -21.20
CA PRO A 211 -2.46 -22.87 -20.67
C PRO A 211 -3.00 -22.95 -19.23
N ARG A 212 -2.11 -22.88 -18.24
CA ARG A 212 -2.49 -22.47 -16.89
C ARG A 212 -2.35 -20.95 -16.86
N ALA A 213 -3.47 -20.25 -16.91
CA ALA A 213 -3.49 -18.82 -16.63
C ALA A 213 -2.97 -18.59 -15.21
N VAL A 214 -1.70 -18.21 -15.08
CA VAL A 214 -1.17 -17.69 -13.83
C VAL A 214 -1.59 -16.24 -13.79
N VAL A 215 -2.57 -15.92 -12.93
CA VAL A 215 -2.95 -14.53 -12.65
C VAL A 215 -1.77 -13.86 -11.95
N VAL A 216 -0.95 -13.15 -12.71
CA VAL A 216 0.08 -12.24 -12.20
C VAL A 216 -0.64 -11.00 -11.65
N GLY A 217 -0.16 -10.45 -10.54
CA GLY A 217 -0.87 -9.51 -9.66
C GLY A 217 -1.69 -8.46 -10.39
N VAL A 218 -2.98 -8.36 -10.02
CA VAL A 218 -3.88 -7.35 -10.56
C VAL A 218 -3.61 -6.06 -9.81
N GLU A 219 -2.89 -5.14 -10.44
CA GLU A 219 -3.01 -3.74 -10.09
C GLU A 219 -4.46 -3.36 -10.36
N GLN A 220 -5.14 -2.81 -9.36
CA GLN A 220 -6.55 -2.46 -9.47
C GLN A 220 -6.72 -1.02 -9.02
N TRP A 221 -7.20 -0.18 -9.93
CA TRP A 221 -7.78 1.08 -9.53
C TRP A 221 -9.17 0.81 -8.90
N VAL A 222 -9.32 1.04 -7.59
CA VAL A 222 -10.53 0.65 -6.84
C VAL A 222 -11.46 1.81 -6.50
N ALA A 223 -11.30 2.94 -7.18
CA ALA A 223 -11.96 4.17 -6.82
C ALA A 223 -13.14 4.51 -7.76
N CYS A 224 -14.32 4.74 -7.18
CA CYS A 224 -15.47 5.42 -7.79
C CYS A 224 -15.64 6.81 -7.17
N TYR A 225 -16.26 7.78 -7.86
CA TYR A 225 -16.41 9.15 -7.34
C TYR A 225 -16.97 9.27 -5.92
N ASN A 226 -17.89 8.37 -5.56
CA ASN A 226 -18.56 8.36 -4.25
C ASN A 226 -17.81 7.56 -3.18
N ASP A 227 -16.73 6.86 -3.54
CA ASP A 227 -15.93 6.15 -2.55
C ASP A 227 -15.18 7.12 -1.66
N TYR A 228 -14.93 6.70 -0.43
CA TYR A 228 -14.04 7.42 0.45
C TYR A 228 -12.61 6.96 0.25
N ALA A 229 -11.68 7.85 0.57
CA ALA A 229 -10.26 7.60 0.55
C ALA A 229 -9.58 8.30 1.70
N ILE A 230 -8.39 7.82 2.04
CA ILE A 230 -7.51 8.43 3.04
C ILE A 230 -6.59 9.41 2.31
N VAL A 231 -6.49 10.63 2.81
CA VAL A 231 -5.52 11.62 2.33
C VAL A 231 -4.62 11.99 3.49
N TYR A 232 -3.31 11.81 3.32
CA TYR A 232 -2.36 12.28 4.31
C TYR A 232 -2.35 13.80 4.41
N ASN A 233 -2.19 14.30 5.63
CA ASN A 233 -2.38 15.71 5.93
C ASN A 233 -1.42 16.19 7.01
N ASP A 234 -0.65 17.23 6.68
CA ASP A 234 0.25 17.90 7.63
C ASP A 234 -0.40 19.02 8.43
N LYS A 235 -1.61 19.45 8.06
CA LYS A 235 -2.22 20.66 8.63
C LYS A 235 -2.71 20.48 10.06
N PHE A 236 -2.94 19.24 10.50
CA PHE A 236 -3.41 18.94 11.85
C PHE A 236 -2.37 18.07 12.53
N GLN A 237 -1.80 18.57 13.64
CA GLN A 237 -0.79 17.83 14.42
C GLN A 237 -1.38 16.55 15.02
N ASP A 238 -2.67 16.55 15.33
CA ASP A 238 -3.33 15.45 16.05
C ASP A 238 -3.84 14.34 15.12
N LEU A 239 -4.17 14.68 13.87
CA LEU A 239 -4.74 13.76 12.88
C LEU A 239 -3.95 13.84 11.57
N PRO A 240 -2.98 12.92 11.35
CA PRO A 240 -2.09 12.94 10.19
C PRO A 240 -2.78 12.55 8.88
N TYR A 241 -4.08 12.31 8.89
CA TYR A 241 -4.87 11.94 7.74
C TYR A 241 -6.30 12.48 7.84
N ARG A 242 -6.99 12.48 6.70
CA ARG A 242 -8.44 12.73 6.60
C ARG A 242 -9.07 11.65 5.74
N ILE A 243 -10.29 11.25 6.06
CA ILE A 243 -11.12 10.46 5.16
C ILE A 243 -12.01 11.44 4.38
N VAL A 244 -11.92 11.39 3.07
CA VAL A 244 -12.68 12.28 2.17
C VAL A 244 -13.30 11.50 1.05
N CYS A 245 -14.47 11.94 0.60
CA CYS A 245 -15.08 11.38 -0.59
C CYS A 245 -14.26 11.79 -1.81
N LEU A 246 -14.03 10.88 -2.75
CA LEU A 246 -13.15 11.12 -3.91
C LEU A 246 -13.60 12.32 -4.75
N GLN A 247 -14.91 12.55 -4.89
CA GLN A 247 -15.47 13.74 -5.55
C GLN A 247 -15.05 15.08 -4.92
N GLN A 248 -14.57 15.07 -3.68
CA GLN A 248 -14.11 16.25 -2.94
C GLN A 248 -12.59 16.46 -3.03
N LEU A 249 -11.86 15.54 -3.67
CA LEU A 249 -10.44 15.72 -3.93
C LEU A 249 -10.23 16.83 -4.96
N GLU A 250 -9.19 17.62 -4.73
CA GLU A 250 -8.78 18.66 -5.66
C GLU A 250 -7.40 18.37 -6.28
N PRO A 251 -7.25 18.57 -7.61
CA PRO A 251 -8.31 19.00 -8.54
C PRO A 251 -9.46 17.99 -8.66
N GLN A 252 -10.68 18.46 -8.98
CA GLN A 252 -11.78 17.57 -9.33
C GLN A 252 -11.50 17.04 -10.73
N TRP A 253 -10.99 15.82 -10.83
CA TRP A 253 -10.57 15.26 -12.10
C TRP A 253 -11.69 14.40 -12.69
N THR A 254 -12.28 14.89 -13.78
CA THR A 254 -12.96 14.03 -14.74
C THR A 254 -11.94 13.02 -15.28
N CYS A 255 -12.33 11.76 -15.47
CA CYS A 255 -11.52 10.73 -16.12
C CYS A 255 -10.72 11.38 -17.26
N THR A 256 -9.40 11.26 -17.22
CA THR A 256 -8.52 11.80 -18.27
C THR A 256 -9.10 11.48 -19.65
N PRO A 257 -9.01 12.37 -20.64
CA PRO A 257 -9.46 12.07 -22.01
C PRO A 257 -8.64 10.95 -22.68
N ASP A 258 -7.65 10.37 -21.99
CA ASP A 258 -6.92 9.19 -22.44
C ASP A 258 -7.87 8.00 -22.60
N PRO A 259 -8.10 7.52 -23.85
CA PRO A 259 -8.95 6.37 -24.10
C PRO A 259 -8.41 5.07 -23.51
N ASN A 260 -7.14 5.04 -23.10
CA ASN A 260 -6.47 3.90 -22.49
C ASN A 260 -6.42 4.00 -20.96
N SER A 261 -7.23 4.83 -20.31
CA SER A 261 -7.33 4.88 -18.85
C SER A 261 -8.67 4.29 -18.40
N ASP A 262 -8.68 3.54 -17.30
CA ASP A 262 -9.90 2.93 -16.76
C ASP A 262 -10.93 4.02 -16.42
N ARG A 263 -12.13 3.98 -16.95
CA ARG A 263 -13.10 5.01 -16.56
C ARG A 263 -13.47 4.84 -15.08
N LEU A 264 -13.33 5.89 -14.27
CA LEU A 264 -13.97 5.95 -12.96
C LEU A 264 -15.48 5.83 -13.16
N GLU A 265 -16.01 4.64 -12.92
CA GLU A 265 -17.45 4.45 -12.99
C GLU A 265 -18.11 5.16 -11.81
N ILE A 266 -19.12 5.97 -12.10
CA ILE A 266 -20.04 6.41 -11.07
C ILE A 266 -20.90 5.20 -10.74
N ARG A 267 -20.57 4.48 -9.66
CA ARG A 267 -21.54 3.59 -9.03
C ARG A 267 -22.73 4.46 -8.63
N GLN A 268 -23.93 4.05 -8.99
CA GLN A 268 -25.13 4.52 -8.29
C GLN A 268 -25.03 3.96 -6.87
N GLY A 269 -24.32 4.69 -6.01
CA GLY A 269 -24.36 4.46 -4.58
C GLY A 269 -25.81 4.63 -4.11
N PRO A 270 -26.14 4.22 -2.88
CA PRO A 270 -27.40 4.63 -2.28
C PRO A 270 -27.47 6.15 -2.42
N VAL A 271 -28.49 6.64 -3.13
CA VAL A 271 -28.74 8.07 -3.31
C VAL A 271 -28.80 8.65 -1.91
N VAL A 272 -27.72 9.32 -1.49
CA VAL A 272 -27.78 10.19 -0.32
C VAL A 272 -28.64 11.34 -0.82
N ASN A 273 -29.95 11.23 -0.63
CA ASN A 273 -30.83 12.36 -0.85
C ASN A 273 -30.20 13.53 -0.11
N PRO A 274 -29.96 14.68 -0.77
CA PRO A 274 -29.64 15.90 -0.08
C PRO A 274 -30.93 16.34 0.62
N THR A 275 -31.30 15.65 1.69
CA THR A 275 -32.24 16.21 2.64
C THR A 275 -31.51 17.44 3.19
N PRO A 276 -32.08 18.66 3.12
CA PRO A 276 -31.56 19.78 3.88
C PRO A 276 -31.92 19.51 5.34
N SER A 277 -31.26 18.54 5.95
CA SER A 277 -31.26 18.41 7.38
C SER A 277 -30.34 19.51 7.88
N ARG A 278 -30.94 20.43 8.62
CA ARG A 278 -30.27 21.23 9.63
C ARG A 278 -29.44 20.30 10.52
N TRP A 279 -28.25 19.95 10.08
CA TRP A 279 -27.15 19.57 10.95
C TRP A 279 -26.07 20.59 10.63
N SER A 280 -26.21 21.73 11.29
CA SER A 280 -25.06 22.48 11.75
C SER A 280 -23.96 21.49 12.13
N PHE A 281 -22.79 21.65 11.53
CA PHE A 281 -21.55 21.14 12.09
C PHE A 281 -21.61 21.38 13.59
N ALA A 282 -21.83 20.34 14.38
CA ALA A 282 -21.40 20.40 15.75
C ALA A 282 -19.87 20.48 15.64
N PRO A 283 -19.23 21.54 16.15
CA PRO A 283 -17.79 21.51 16.31
C PRO A 283 -17.46 20.25 17.10
N VAL A 284 -16.34 19.62 16.75
CA VAL A 284 -15.72 18.58 17.57
C VAL A 284 -15.81 19.04 19.03
N PRO A 285 -16.39 18.25 19.94
CA PRO A 285 -16.46 18.64 21.35
C PRO A 285 -15.04 18.98 21.83
N PRO A 286 -14.82 20.14 22.46
CA PRO A 286 -13.50 20.52 22.97
C PRO A 286 -12.98 19.62 24.11
N ASP A 287 -13.70 18.55 24.45
CA ASP A 287 -13.42 17.68 25.60
C ASP A 287 -12.58 16.42 25.26
N PHE A 288 -11.98 16.35 24.07
CA PHE A 288 -10.89 15.38 23.80
C PHE A 288 -9.51 15.99 24.09
N LEU A 289 -9.39 16.64 25.25
CA LEU A 289 -8.13 16.69 25.99
C LEU A 289 -8.12 15.48 26.92
N VAL A 290 -7.63 14.35 26.42
CA VAL A 290 -7.23 13.26 27.31
C VAL A 290 -5.94 13.71 27.99
N GLN A 291 -6.07 14.18 29.23
CA GLN A 291 -4.97 14.08 30.19
C GLN A 291 -4.63 12.60 30.34
N PHE A 292 -3.45 12.19 29.88
CA PHE A 292 -2.48 11.30 30.54
C PHE A 292 -1.15 11.39 29.81
#